data_AF-A0A4Q0XN25-F1
#
_entry.id   AF-A0A4Q0XN25-F1
#
_cell.length_a   1.000
_cell.length_b   1.000
_cell.length_c   1.000
_cell.angle_alpha   90.00
_cell.angle_beta   90.00
_cell.angle_gamma   90.00
#
_symmetry.space_group_name_H-M   'P 1'
#
loop_
_entity.id
_entity.type
_entity.pdbx_description
1 polymer ?
#
loop_
_entity_poly.entity_id
_entity_poly.type
_entity_poly.pdbx_seq_one_letter_code
_entity_poly.pdbx_strand_id
1 'polypeptide(L)'
;MSGKISFEACIVMTQAYWQKERFNLHQESLIKQQQAQAHFYEEIKKHNQRRQTFQQSSEKEHRILLRLPLEEQLQEAQIKEAFKKVAKQAHPDVGGSHEAFIEVTLARDTLLENLTSYTAY
;
A
#
# COMPACT_ATOMS: atom_id res chain seq x y z
N MET A 1 34.20 30.26 -33.98
CA MET A 1 34.66 30.22 -32.57
C MET A 1 33.56 29.60 -31.71
N SER A 2 33.87 28.69 -30.77
CA SER A 2 32.87 27.88 -30.06
C SER A 2 32.04 28.62 -28.98
N GLY A 3 32.28 29.92 -28.76
CA GLY A 3 31.54 30.73 -27.78
C GLY A 3 31.83 30.40 -26.31
N LYS A 4 32.79 29.50 -26.04
CA LYS A 4 33.23 29.07 -24.71
C LYS A 4 34.75 28.91 -24.71
N ILE A 5 35.43 29.47 -23.70
CA ILE A 5 36.87 29.38 -23.50
C ILE A 5 37.13 29.03 -22.03
N SER A 6 38.04 28.09 -21.78
CA SER A 6 38.52 27.79 -20.43
C SER A 6 39.75 28.64 -20.13
N PHE A 7 39.75 29.33 -18.99
CA PHE A 7 40.85 30.14 -18.49
C PHE A 7 41.21 29.65 -17.09
N GLU A 8 42.26 28.84 -16.99
CA GLU A 8 42.63 28.12 -15.75
C GLU A 8 41.43 27.37 -15.16
N ALA A 9 40.95 27.76 -13.97
CA ALA A 9 39.79 27.18 -13.31
C ALA A 9 38.43 27.81 -13.72
N CYS A 10 38.44 28.90 -14.49
CA CYS A 10 37.24 29.64 -14.87
C CYS A 10 36.78 29.31 -16.30
N ILE A 11 35.46 29.20 -16.48
CA ILE A 11 34.85 29.04 -17.80
C ILE A 11 34.26 30.38 -18.21
N VAL A 12 34.78 30.98 -19.28
CA VAL A 12 34.26 32.22 -19.85
C VAL A 12 33.43 31.87 -21.09
N MET A 13 32.20 32.38 -21.12
CA MET A 13 31.22 32.07 -22.17
C MET A 13 30.69 33.37 -22.77
N THR A 14 30.30 33.33 -24.04
CA THR A 14 29.49 34.41 -24.60
C THR A 14 28.09 34.37 -23.99
N GLN A 15 27.44 35.54 -23.87
CA GLN A 15 26.10 35.64 -23.29
C GLN A 15 25.09 34.73 -24.00
N ALA A 16 25.14 34.66 -25.34
CA ALA A 16 24.25 33.80 -26.13
C ALA A 16 24.47 32.31 -25.84
N TYR A 17 25.73 31.88 -25.70
CA TYR A 17 26.04 30.50 -25.32
C TYR A 17 25.53 30.18 -23.91
N TRP A 18 25.75 31.09 -22.96
CA TRP A 18 25.28 30.93 -21.58
C TRP A 18 23.75 30.82 -21.49
N GLN A 19 23.01 31.66 -22.22
CA GLN A 19 21.55 31.60 -22.25
C GLN A 19 21.03 30.26 -22.81
N LYS A 20 21.64 29.77 -23.89
CA LYS A 20 21.31 28.46 -24.47
C LYS A 20 21.61 27.33 -23.49
N GLU A 21 22.78 27.35 -22.86
CA GLU A 21 23.19 26.30 -21.93
C GLU A 21 22.28 26.27 -20.69
N ARG A 22 21.91 27.43 -20.14
CA ARG A 22 20.92 27.50 -19.05
C ARG A 22 19.57 26.94 -19.43
N PHE A 23 19.09 27.23 -20.64
CA PHE A 23 17.82 26.69 -21.12
C PHE A 23 17.88 25.16 -21.20
N ASN A 24 18.96 24.62 -21.78
CA ASN A 24 19.17 23.17 -21.87
C ASN A 24 19.20 22.51 -20.48
N LEU A 25 20.01 23.06 -19.55
CA LEU A 25 20.10 22.55 -18.18
C LEU A 25 18.75 22.59 -17.46
N HIS A 26 17.96 23.64 -17.69
CA HIS A 26 16.63 23.73 -17.11
C HIS A 26 15.69 22.65 -17.68
N GLN A 27 15.69 22.46 -19.01
CA GLN A 27 14.90 21.39 -19.65
C GLN A 27 15.31 20.00 -19.15
N GLU A 28 16.61 19.73 -19.06
CA GLU A 28 17.12 18.47 -18.53
C GLU A 28 16.70 18.24 -17.07
N SER A 29 16.76 19.29 -16.24
CA SER A 29 16.31 19.22 -14.85
C SER A 29 14.82 18.88 -14.77
N LEU A 30 13.98 19.52 -15.59
CA LEU A 30 12.54 19.27 -15.62
C LEU A 30 12.24 17.82 -16.03
N ILE A 31 12.91 17.32 -17.07
CA ILE A 31 12.75 15.93 -17.53
C ILE A 31 13.14 14.95 -16.42
N LYS A 32 14.29 15.16 -15.75
CA LYS A 32 14.74 14.30 -14.66
C LYS A 32 13.77 14.32 -13.47
N GLN A 33 13.24 15.49 -13.11
CA GLN A 33 12.23 15.61 -12.06
C GLN A 33 10.95 14.86 -12.42
N GLN A 34 10.46 15.04 -13.65
CA GLN A 34 9.26 14.35 -14.12
C GLN A 34 9.44 12.83 -14.11
N GLN A 35 10.59 12.33 -14.57
CA GLN A 35 10.91 10.90 -14.56
C GLN A 35 10.99 10.34 -13.14
N ALA A 36 11.68 11.04 -12.23
CA ALA A 36 11.76 10.63 -10.83
C ALA A 36 10.39 10.62 -10.16
N GLN A 37 9.56 11.63 -10.42
CA GLN A 37 8.20 11.73 -9.91
C GLN A 37 7.30 10.60 -10.46
N ALA A 38 7.38 10.32 -11.76
CA ALA A 38 6.62 9.23 -12.38
C ALA A 38 6.99 7.87 -11.76
N HIS A 39 8.29 7.59 -11.63
CA HIS A 39 8.78 6.37 -11.00
C HIS A 39 8.28 6.24 -9.55
N PHE A 40 8.37 7.32 -8.77
CA PHE A 40 7.87 7.34 -7.39
C PHE A 40 6.36 7.02 -7.30
N TYR A 41 5.54 7.65 -8.14
CA TYR A 41 4.10 7.38 -8.18
C TYR A 41 3.78 5.95 -8.63
N GLU A 42 4.53 5.41 -9.60
CA GLU A 42 4.37 4.01 -10.01
C GLU A 42 4.68 3.05 -8.86
N GLU A 43 5.74 3.29 -8.10
CA GLU A 43 6.11 2.44 -6.97
C GLU A 43 5.07 2.52 -5.84
N ILE A 44 4.57 3.72 -5.51
CA ILE A 44 3.45 3.88 -4.57
C ILE A 44 2.22 3.11 -5.06
N LYS A 45 1.88 3.24 -6.35
CA LYS A 45 0.74 2.53 -6.95
C LYS A 45 0.89 1.02 -6.80
N LYS A 46 2.06 0.46 -7.14
CA LYS A 46 2.35 -0.98 -6.98
C LYS A 46 2.28 -1.41 -5.52
N HIS A 47 2.84 -0.62 -4.60
CA HIS A 47 2.79 -0.91 -3.17
C HIS A 47 1.35 -0.97 -2.64
N ASN A 48 0.53 0.03 -2.98
CA ASN A 48 -0.87 0.08 -2.60
C ASN A 48 -1.67 -1.08 -3.20
N GLN A 49 -1.44 -1.42 -4.47
CA GLN A 49 -2.07 -2.57 -5.12
C GLN A 49 -1.74 -3.88 -4.39
N ARG A 50 -0.46 -4.13 -4.07
CA ARG A 50 -0.05 -5.33 -3.33
C ARG A 50 -0.71 -5.40 -1.96
N ARG A 51 -0.74 -4.29 -1.23
CA ARG A 51 -1.42 -4.20 0.07
C ARG A 51 -2.90 -4.51 -0.04
N GLN A 52 -3.58 -3.94 -1.02
CA GLN A 52 -5.00 -4.21 -1.25
C GLN A 52 -5.26 -5.68 -1.59
N THR A 53 -4.46 -6.28 -2.47
CA THR A 53 -4.59 -7.72 -2.80
C THR A 53 -4.33 -8.62 -1.60
N PHE A 54 -3.35 -8.28 -0.77
CA PHE A 54 -3.04 -9.02 0.44
C PHE A 54 -4.18 -8.91 1.47
N GLN A 55 -4.71 -7.71 1.68
CA GLN A 55 -5.87 -7.48 2.55
C GLN A 55 -7.09 -8.27 2.08
N GLN A 56 -7.36 -8.32 0.76
CA GLN A 56 -8.45 -9.11 0.20
C GLN A 56 -8.25 -10.62 0.39
N SER A 57 -7.03 -11.14 0.23
CA SER A 57 -6.72 -12.56 0.50
C SER A 57 -6.91 -12.89 1.98
N SER A 58 -6.35 -12.05 2.84
CA SER A 58 -6.45 -12.17 4.29
C SER A 58 -7.90 -12.12 4.76
N GLU A 59 -8.73 -11.21 4.23
CA GLU A 59 -10.15 -11.15 4.56
C GLU A 59 -10.87 -12.45 4.20
N LYS A 60 -10.59 -13.04 3.03
CA LYS A 60 -11.18 -14.33 2.61
C LYS A 60 -10.80 -15.46 3.58
N GLU A 61 -9.53 -15.54 3.97
CA GLU A 61 -9.04 -16.55 4.92
C GLU A 61 -9.77 -16.43 6.27
N HIS A 62 -9.90 -15.20 6.80
CA HIS A 62 -10.61 -14.95 8.05
C HIS A 62 -12.12 -15.28 7.96
N ARG A 63 -12.75 -14.99 6.81
CA ARG A 63 -14.15 -15.39 6.55
C ARG A 63 -14.31 -16.90 6.55
N ILE A 64 -13.40 -17.64 5.91
CA ILE A 64 -13.41 -19.12 5.91
C ILE A 64 -13.28 -19.66 7.34
N LEU A 65 -12.35 -19.11 8.13
CA LEU A 65 -12.12 -19.55 9.50
C LEU A 65 -13.38 -19.38 10.38
N LEU A 66 -14.12 -18.30 10.16
CA LEU A 66 -15.39 -18.04 10.86
C LEU A 66 -16.62 -18.66 10.19
N ARG A 67 -16.43 -19.43 9.09
CA ARG A 67 -17.52 -20.02 8.28
C ARG A 67 -18.55 -18.98 7.81
N LEU A 68 -18.06 -17.80 7.45
CA LEU A 68 -18.86 -16.70 6.93
C LEU A 68 -18.95 -16.75 5.40
N PRO A 69 -20.02 -16.22 4.79
CA PRO A 69 -20.13 -16.12 3.33
C PRO A 69 -19.02 -15.21 2.77
N LEU A 70 -18.48 -15.60 1.60
CA LEU A 70 -17.35 -14.90 0.97
C LEU A 70 -17.76 -13.69 0.13
N GLU A 71 -18.95 -13.71 -0.46
CA GLU A 71 -19.36 -12.72 -1.47
C GLU A 71 -20.37 -11.69 -0.95
N GLU A 72 -20.93 -11.92 0.24
CA GLU A 72 -21.94 -11.04 0.83
C GLU A 72 -21.30 -9.92 1.67
N GLN A 73 -22.00 -8.77 1.74
CA GLN A 73 -21.66 -7.71 2.68
C GLN A 73 -21.81 -8.23 4.11
N LEU A 74 -20.70 -8.19 4.85
CA LEU A 74 -20.67 -8.59 6.25
C LEU A 74 -21.22 -7.48 7.14
N GLN A 75 -22.15 -7.84 8.00
CA GLN A 75 -22.56 -7.01 9.12
C GLN A 75 -21.78 -7.39 10.37
N GLU A 76 -21.53 -6.39 11.23
CA GLU A 76 -20.86 -6.58 12.52
C GLU A 76 -21.52 -7.69 13.36
N ALA A 77 -22.86 -7.74 13.35
CA ALA A 77 -23.64 -8.75 14.06
C ALA A 77 -23.34 -10.17 13.57
N GLN A 78 -23.20 -10.37 12.24
CA GLN A 78 -22.91 -11.68 11.65
C GLN A 78 -21.52 -12.18 12.06
N ILE A 79 -20.51 -11.30 12.08
CA ILE A 79 -19.15 -11.64 12.52
C ILE A 79 -19.17 -12.09 14.00
N LYS A 80 -19.85 -11.32 14.86
CA LYS A 80 -19.96 -11.63 16.29
C LYS A 80 -20.71 -12.93 16.56
N GLU A 81 -21.78 -13.21 15.83
CA GLU A 81 -22.51 -14.47 15.96
C GLU A 81 -21.72 -15.68 15.47
N ALA A 82 -21.07 -15.56 14.31
CA ALA A 82 -20.22 -16.62 13.77
C ALA A 82 -19.05 -16.93 14.72
N PHE A 83 -18.39 -15.90 15.24
CA PHE A 83 -17.35 -16.04 16.27
C PHE A 83 -17.87 -16.83 17.48
N LYS A 84 -19.02 -16.48 18.04
CA LYS A 84 -19.59 -17.21 19.19
C LYS A 84 -19.81 -18.69 18.89
N LYS A 85 -20.22 -19.05 17.67
CA LYS A 85 -20.45 -20.44 17.27
C LYS A 85 -19.13 -21.21 17.12
N VAL A 86 -18.14 -20.63 16.44
CA VAL A 86 -16.85 -21.27 16.19
C VAL A 86 -15.99 -21.33 17.46
N ALA A 87 -15.94 -20.24 18.24
CA ALA A 87 -15.18 -20.15 19.48
C ALA A 87 -15.64 -21.19 20.52
N LYS A 88 -16.95 -21.46 20.60
CA LYS A 88 -17.49 -22.53 21.45
C LYS A 88 -16.98 -23.91 21.08
N GLN A 89 -16.68 -24.17 19.80
CA GLN A 89 -16.14 -25.45 19.33
C GLN A 89 -14.61 -25.52 19.45
N ALA A 90 -13.93 -24.39 19.33
CA ALA A 90 -12.48 -24.28 19.44
C ALA A 90 -11.97 -24.18 20.88
N HIS A 91 -12.86 -24.04 21.87
CA HIS A 91 -12.45 -23.87 23.26
C HIS A 91 -11.73 -25.12 23.80
N PRO A 92 -10.56 -24.99 24.47
CA PRO A 92 -9.80 -26.13 24.96
C PRO A 92 -10.60 -27.04 25.91
N ASP A 93 -11.45 -26.45 26.74
CA ASP A 93 -12.31 -27.20 27.68
C ASP A 93 -13.33 -28.13 27.02
N VAL A 94 -13.65 -27.95 25.73
CA VAL A 94 -14.55 -28.85 24.98
C VAL A 94 -13.81 -29.75 23.99
N GLY A 95 -12.48 -29.83 24.10
CA GLY A 95 -11.61 -30.62 23.21
C GLY A 95 -11.05 -29.84 22.02
N GLY A 96 -11.14 -28.51 22.02
CA GLY A 96 -10.43 -27.66 21.06
C GLY A 96 -8.97 -27.42 21.45
N SER A 97 -8.26 -26.59 20.69
CA SER A 97 -6.90 -26.14 21.04
C SER A 97 -6.89 -24.65 21.36
N HIS A 98 -6.03 -24.26 22.31
CA HIS A 98 -5.85 -22.85 22.64
C HIS A 98 -5.41 -22.03 21.42
N GLU A 99 -4.56 -22.62 20.57
CA GLU A 99 -4.10 -22.03 19.31
C GLU A 99 -5.26 -21.76 18.35
N ALA A 100 -6.17 -22.73 18.16
CA ALA A 100 -7.35 -22.54 17.31
C ALA A 100 -8.27 -21.43 17.84
N PHE A 101 -8.40 -21.30 19.16
CA PHE A 101 -9.17 -20.21 19.76
C PHE A 101 -8.53 -18.83 19.51
N ILE A 102 -7.19 -18.74 19.56
CA ILE A 102 -6.46 -17.50 19.24
C ILE A 102 -6.66 -17.14 17.77
N GLU A 103 -6.49 -18.08 16.84
CA GLU A 103 -6.68 -17.83 15.40
C GLU A 103 -8.09 -17.31 15.09
N VAL A 104 -9.12 -17.94 15.67
CA VAL A 104 -10.53 -17.51 15.51
C VAL A 104 -10.77 -16.12 16.10
N THR A 105 -10.08 -15.77 17.19
CA THR A 105 -10.15 -14.45 17.80
C THR A 105 -9.50 -13.38 16.93
N LEU A 106 -8.30 -13.67 16.39
CA LEU A 106 -7.59 -12.78 15.46
C LEU A 106 -8.41 -12.53 14.18
N ALA A 107 -9.07 -13.57 13.66
CA ALA A 107 -9.95 -13.44 12.51
C ALA A 107 -11.13 -12.49 12.76
N ARG A 108 -11.76 -12.59 13.94
CA ARG A 108 -12.83 -11.66 14.32
C ARG A 108 -12.33 -10.23 14.37
N ASP A 109 -11.21 -9.99 15.06
CA ASP A 109 -10.71 -8.64 15.28
C ASP A 109 -10.29 -7.98 13.96
N THR A 110 -9.62 -8.73 13.08
CA THR A 110 -9.24 -8.25 11.76
C THR A 110 -10.46 -7.88 10.90
N LEU A 111 -11.51 -8.71 10.90
CA LEU A 111 -12.74 -8.41 10.14
C LEU A 111 -13.48 -7.19 10.69
N LEU A 112 -13.50 -6.99 12.01
CA LEU A 112 -14.13 -5.82 12.64
C LEU A 112 -13.35 -4.52 12.36
N GLU A 113 -12.02 -4.58 12.38
CA GLU A 113 -11.16 -3.46 12.03
C GLU A 113 -11.34 -3.04 10.56
N ASN A 114 -11.42 -4.02 9.65
CA ASN A 114 -11.70 -3.79 8.23
C ASN A 114 -13.07 -3.12 8.02
N LEU A 115 -14.10 -3.55 8.77
CA LEU A 115 -15.44 -2.96 8.69
C LEU A 115 -15.46 -1.52 9.21
N THR A 116 -14.76 -1.24 10.31
CA THR A 116 -14.66 0.11 10.90
C THR A 116 -13.87 1.06 9.99
N SER A 117 -12.83 0.55 9.33
CA SER A 117 -12.07 1.30 8.33
C SER A 117 -12.92 1.69 7.10
N TYR A 118 -13.99 0.93 6.82
CA TYR A 118 -14.91 1.20 5.70
C TYR A 118 -16.00 2.24 6.04
N THR A 119 -16.38 2.38 7.32
CA THR A 119 -17.41 3.35 7.76
C THR A 119 -16.86 4.76 8.05
N ALA A 120 -15.53 4.93 8.04
CA ALA A 120 -14.85 6.22 8.29
C ALA A 120 -14.62 7.09 7.04
N TYR A 121 -15.17 6.70 5.89
CA TYR A 121 -15.19 7.45 4.63
C TYR A 121 -16.62 7.71 4.17
#